data_AF-A0A957MTI2-F1
#
_entry.id   AF-A0A957MTI2-F1
#
_cell.length_a   1.000
_cell.length_b   1.000
_cell.length_c   1.000
_cell.angle_alpha   90.00
_cell.angle_beta   90.00
_cell.angle_gamma   90.00
#
_symmetry.space_group_name_H-M   'P 1'
#
loop_
_entity.id
_entity.type
_entity.pdbx_description
1 polymer ?
#
loop_
_entity_poly.entity_id
_entity_poly.type
_entity_poly.pdbx_seq_one_letter_code
_entity_poly.pdbx_strand_id
1 'polypeptide(L)'
;MRNTTISLIVVAILAALALYVVLPLPHPDWLVRSDLSAKPTPLELKLGLDLQGGTQVMLEADLPEGRELQPGAMDTAKNIVERRVNGLGVSEAVVQSQGDNRITAELPGVSNPDQAIETIRSTGQLEFVDPQGATLRSGMIINTTNKPTAVQDYLSNTENGSPDPALTPYPDQVFTTAMTGDVLGTAISRQDQFGQWEIGFELTGDGADQFYNYTSAHIGQPMAIVLDGVVLSAPVINAAIRDQGV
;
A
#
# COMPACT_ATOMS: atom_id res chain seq x y z
N MET A 1 76.05 -18.19 -26.54
CA MET A 1 76.51 -17.00 -25.81
C MET A 1 75.28 -16.14 -25.51
N ARG A 2 74.88 -16.00 -24.23
CA ARG A 2 73.74 -15.15 -23.84
C ARG A 2 74.15 -13.69 -24.03
N ASN A 3 73.39 -12.92 -24.80
CA ASN A 3 73.62 -11.48 -24.97
C ASN A 3 73.23 -10.73 -23.69
N THR A 4 74.15 -10.70 -22.72
CA THR A 4 74.03 -9.98 -21.44
C THR A 4 73.75 -8.49 -21.64
N THR A 5 74.19 -7.90 -22.75
CA THR A 5 73.87 -6.53 -23.17
C THR A 5 72.38 -6.32 -23.43
N ILE A 6 71.69 -7.28 -24.07
CA ILE A 6 70.23 -7.19 -24.31
C ILE A 6 69.47 -7.26 -22.97
N SER A 7 69.91 -8.12 -22.05
CA SER A 7 69.28 -8.25 -20.74
C SER A 7 69.40 -6.96 -19.90
N LEU A 8 70.54 -6.26 -19.97
CA LEU A 8 70.73 -4.98 -19.29
C LEU A 8 69.84 -3.87 -19.86
N ILE A 9 69.67 -3.83 -21.19
CA ILE A 9 68.79 -2.86 -21.85
C ILE A 9 67.34 -3.08 -21.43
N VAL A 10 66.88 -4.35 -21.38
CA VAL A 10 65.51 -4.68 -20.95
C VAL A 10 65.27 -4.28 -19.49
N VAL A 11 66.22 -4.56 -18.59
CA VAL A 11 66.11 -4.16 -17.18
C VAL A 11 66.08 -2.64 -17.02
N ALA A 12 66.90 -1.91 -17.77
CA ALA A 12 66.92 -0.45 -17.74
C ALA A 12 65.58 0.15 -18.22
N ILE A 13 64.98 -0.41 -19.28
CA ILE A 13 63.68 0.02 -19.80
C ILE A 13 62.57 -0.25 -18.78
N LEU A 14 62.57 -1.44 -18.16
CA LEU A 14 61.58 -1.79 -17.12
C LEU A 14 61.71 -0.88 -15.88
N ALA A 15 62.94 -0.58 -15.46
CA ALA A 15 63.18 0.34 -14.36
C ALA A 15 62.70 1.76 -14.67
N ALA A 16 62.91 2.25 -15.89
CA ALA A 16 62.42 3.56 -16.34
C ALA A 16 60.88 3.60 -16.41
N LEU A 17 60.24 2.53 -16.88
CA LEU A 17 58.79 2.40 -16.92
C LEU A 17 58.18 2.40 -15.50
N ALA A 18 58.79 1.64 -14.57
CA ALA A 18 58.38 1.62 -13.18
C ALA A 18 58.54 2.99 -12.51
N LEU A 19 59.65 3.69 -12.78
CA LEU A 19 59.89 5.04 -12.28
C LEU A 19 58.86 6.04 -12.83
N TYR A 20 58.51 5.92 -14.12
CA TYR A 20 57.48 6.74 -14.74
C TYR A 20 56.13 6.56 -14.01
N VAL A 21 55.69 5.32 -13.76
CA VAL A 21 54.43 5.04 -13.06
C VAL A 21 54.39 5.59 -11.63
N VAL A 22 55.51 5.59 -10.90
CA VAL A 22 55.58 6.01 -9.49
C VAL A 22 55.73 7.53 -9.31
N LEU A 23 56.35 8.23 -10.27
CA LEU A 23 56.52 9.68 -10.19
C LEU A 23 55.18 10.41 -10.39
N PRO A 24 54.95 11.55 -9.69
CA PRO A 24 53.74 12.37 -9.83
C PRO A 24 53.82 13.25 -11.10
N LEU A 25 54.09 12.62 -12.24
CA LEU A 25 54.08 13.22 -13.56
C LEU A 25 52.70 13.05 -14.21
N PRO A 26 52.29 13.95 -15.12
CA PRO A 26 51.07 13.76 -15.89
C PRO A 26 51.18 12.48 -16.74
N HIS A 27 50.30 11.52 -16.43
CA HIS A 27 50.16 10.27 -17.17
C HIS A 27 49.07 10.40 -18.23
N PRO A 28 49.20 9.75 -19.39
CA PRO A 28 48.15 9.75 -20.40
C PRO A 28 46.91 8.98 -19.90
N ASP A 29 45.72 9.45 -20.28
CA ASP A 29 44.42 9.00 -19.74
C ASP A 29 44.17 7.48 -19.83
N TRP A 30 44.83 6.78 -20.76
CA TRP A 30 44.73 5.33 -20.91
C TRP A 30 45.43 4.54 -19.79
N LEU A 31 46.43 5.14 -19.12
CA LEU A 31 47.25 4.52 -18.07
C LEU A 31 46.66 4.74 -16.67
N VAL A 32 45.81 5.76 -16.52
CA VAL A 32 45.16 6.17 -15.26
C VAL A 32 43.75 5.55 -15.12
N ARG A 33 43.37 4.61 -16.00
CA ARG A 33 42.12 3.83 -15.88
C ARG A 33 42.14 2.78 -14.75
N SER A 34 42.80 3.06 -13.64
CA SER A 34 42.47 2.43 -12.37
C SER A 34 41.26 3.17 -11.82
N ASP A 35 40.12 2.50 -11.81
CA ASP A 35 38.81 2.90 -11.28
C ASP A 35 38.80 3.11 -9.74
N LEU A 36 39.89 3.68 -9.21
CA LEU A 36 40.04 4.07 -7.81
C LEU A 36 39.45 5.46 -7.54
N SER A 37 38.98 6.14 -8.58
CA SER A 37 38.14 7.33 -8.49
C SER A 37 36.71 6.95 -8.89
N ALA A 38 36.21 5.85 -8.32
CA ALA A 38 34.77 5.63 -8.23
C ALA A 38 34.22 6.87 -7.56
N LYS A 39 33.57 7.76 -8.34
CA LYS A 39 32.70 8.80 -7.78
C LYS A 39 31.90 8.09 -6.70
N PRO A 40 31.93 8.53 -5.43
CA PRO A 40 31.12 7.89 -4.41
C PRO A 40 29.70 7.92 -4.94
N THR A 41 29.18 6.76 -5.34
CA THR A 41 27.76 6.58 -5.55
C THR A 41 27.15 7.09 -4.26
N PRO A 42 26.29 8.11 -4.30
CA PRO A 42 25.63 8.59 -3.10
C PRO A 42 25.04 7.37 -2.41
N LEU A 43 25.55 7.03 -1.24
CA LEU A 43 24.91 6.03 -0.40
C LEU A 43 23.57 6.66 -0.03
N GLU A 44 22.51 6.15 -0.63
CA GLU A 44 21.13 6.51 -0.29
C GLU A 44 20.88 5.92 1.12
N LEU A 45 21.33 6.67 2.13
CA LEU A 45 21.23 6.28 3.52
C LEU A 45 19.76 6.38 3.93
N LYS A 46 19.17 5.24 4.30
CA LYS A 46 17.83 5.17 4.85
C LYS A 46 17.81 5.85 6.21
N LEU A 47 17.11 6.98 6.31
CA LEU A 47 16.98 7.73 7.54
C LEU A 47 15.84 7.12 8.36
N GLY A 48 16.15 6.63 9.56
CA GLY A 48 15.14 6.15 10.49
C GLY A 48 14.28 7.28 11.07
N LEU A 49 13.24 6.91 11.83
CA LEU A 49 12.32 7.82 12.51
C LEU A 49 13.02 8.96 13.28
N ASP A 50 14.13 8.64 13.97
CA ASP A 50 14.89 9.60 14.78
C ASP A 50 15.62 10.67 13.95
N LEU A 51 15.88 10.39 12.67
CA LEU A 51 16.62 11.28 11.77
C LEU A 51 15.71 12.02 10.77
N GLN A 52 14.60 11.41 10.36
CA GLN A 52 13.67 11.97 9.38
C GLN A 52 12.38 12.52 10.01
N GLY A 53 12.09 12.15 11.27
CA GLY A 53 10.77 12.35 11.87
C GLY A 53 9.71 11.41 11.26
N GLY A 54 8.60 11.20 11.97
CA GLY A 54 7.57 10.25 11.56
C GLY A 54 6.70 9.77 12.73
N THR A 55 6.04 8.64 12.54
CA THR A 55 5.12 8.07 13.55
C THR A 55 5.35 6.57 13.70
N GLN A 56 5.41 6.10 14.94
CA GLN A 56 5.40 4.68 15.27
C GLN A 56 4.02 4.33 15.82
N VAL A 57 3.42 3.27 15.27
CA VAL A 57 2.10 2.77 15.67
C VAL A 57 2.25 1.33 16.12
N MET A 58 1.74 1.02 17.31
CA MET A 58 1.64 -0.35 17.80
C MET A 58 0.17 -0.76 17.80
N LEU A 59 -0.13 -1.79 17.02
CA LEU A 59 -1.45 -2.39 16.86
C LEU A 59 -1.50 -3.69 17.66
N GLU A 60 -2.66 -3.98 18.24
CA GLU A 60 -2.94 -5.22 18.95
C GLU A 60 -4.17 -5.89 18.33
N ALA A 61 -4.12 -7.21 18.17
CA ALA A 61 -5.25 -7.96 17.63
C ALA A 61 -6.41 -7.97 18.64
N ASP A 62 -7.53 -7.36 18.25
CA ASP A 62 -8.78 -7.41 18.99
C ASP A 62 -9.56 -8.66 18.58
N LEU A 63 -9.77 -9.58 19.53
CA LEU A 63 -10.45 -10.84 19.31
C LEU A 63 -11.67 -10.90 20.22
N PRO A 64 -12.85 -11.28 19.70
CA PRO A 64 -14.00 -11.49 20.54
C PRO A 64 -13.75 -12.63 21.52
N GLU A 65 -14.33 -12.52 22.72
CA GLU A 65 -14.12 -13.45 23.83
C GLU A 65 -14.30 -14.92 23.39
N GLY A 66 -13.32 -15.76 23.73
CA GLY A 66 -13.34 -17.19 23.43
C GLY A 66 -12.81 -17.59 22.04
N ARG A 67 -12.37 -16.65 21.19
CA ARG A 67 -11.60 -16.96 19.98
C ARG A 67 -10.10 -16.85 20.20
N GLU A 68 -9.37 -17.88 19.79
CA GLU A 68 -7.90 -17.86 19.75
C GLU A 68 -7.37 -17.32 18.42
N LEU A 69 -6.16 -16.78 18.46
CA LEU A 69 -5.44 -16.37 17.25
C LEU A 69 -5.15 -17.59 16.37
N GLN A 70 -5.69 -17.56 15.15
CA GLN A 70 -5.36 -18.60 14.18
C GLN A 70 -3.88 -18.50 13.77
N PRO A 71 -3.19 -19.63 13.58
CA PRO A 71 -1.84 -19.64 13.01
C PRO A 71 -1.82 -18.91 11.66
N GLY A 72 -0.87 -17.97 11.47
CA GLY A 72 -0.74 -17.19 10.24
C GLY A 72 -1.70 -16.00 10.10
N ALA A 73 -2.64 -15.80 11.05
CA ALA A 73 -3.49 -14.61 11.06
C ALA A 73 -2.65 -13.33 11.22
N MET A 74 -1.61 -13.37 12.07
CA MET A 74 -0.70 -12.23 12.25
C MET A 74 0.12 -11.92 11.00
N ASP A 75 0.54 -12.92 10.24
CA ASP A 75 1.25 -12.70 8.97
C ASP A 75 0.34 -12.07 7.92
N THR A 76 -0.92 -12.52 7.88
CA THR A 76 -1.94 -11.94 7.00
C THR A 76 -2.21 -10.48 7.37
N ALA A 77 -2.40 -10.20 8.66
CA ALA A 77 -2.60 -8.85 9.17
C ALA A 77 -1.38 -7.95 8.87
N LYS A 78 -0.16 -8.46 9.08
CA LYS A 78 1.09 -7.77 8.73
C LYS A 78 1.11 -7.37 7.25
N ASN A 79 0.81 -8.30 6.34
CA ASN A 79 0.78 -8.03 4.90
C ASN A 79 -0.30 -7.00 4.51
N ILE A 80 -1.43 -6.97 5.23
CA ILE A 80 -2.47 -5.94 5.03
C ILE A 80 -1.96 -4.57 5.46
N VAL A 81 -1.36 -4.47 6.66
CA VAL A 81 -0.79 -3.22 7.17
C VAL A 81 0.30 -2.71 6.24
N GLU A 82 1.21 -3.58 5.79
CA GLU A 82 2.27 -3.22 4.85
C GLU A 82 1.72 -2.64 3.53
N ARG A 83 0.70 -3.27 2.93
CA ARG A 83 0.06 -2.75 1.72
C ARG A 83 -0.59 -1.38 1.93
N ARG A 84 -1.29 -1.18 3.05
CA ARG A 84 -1.95 0.10 3.37
C ARG A 84 -0.94 1.22 3.52
N VAL A 85 0.14 0.93 4.23
CA VAL A 85 1.21 1.88 4.47
C VAL A 85 1.89 2.29 3.16
N ASN A 86 2.18 1.33 2.27
CA ASN A 86 2.72 1.64 0.94
C ASN A 86 1.75 2.53 0.13
N GLY A 87 0.44 2.36 0.32
CA GLY A 87 -0.60 3.20 -0.30
C GLY A 87 -0.65 4.64 0.22
N LEU A 88 -0.04 4.94 1.38
CA LEU A 88 0.05 6.30 1.92
C LEU A 88 1.17 7.13 1.28
N GLY A 89 1.96 6.54 0.38
CA GLY A 89 3.07 7.22 -0.30
C GLY A 89 4.30 7.44 0.59
N VAL A 90 4.42 6.69 1.69
CA VAL A 90 5.65 6.67 2.49
C VAL A 90 6.63 5.67 1.89
N SER A 91 7.86 6.13 1.62
CA SER A 91 8.80 5.37 0.79
C SER A 91 9.50 4.21 1.50
N GLU A 92 9.50 4.18 2.84
CA GLU A 92 10.41 3.32 3.62
C GLU A 92 9.77 2.84 4.94
N ALA A 93 8.49 2.50 4.93
CA ALA A 93 7.86 2.01 6.13
C ALA A 93 8.34 0.62 6.54
N VAL A 94 8.45 0.41 7.85
CA VAL A 94 8.86 -0.88 8.43
C VAL A 94 7.68 -1.44 9.21
N VAL A 95 7.21 -2.62 8.81
CA VAL A 95 6.12 -3.33 9.49
C VAL A 95 6.65 -4.66 10.04
N GLN A 96 6.50 -4.86 11.35
CA GLN A 96 7.00 -6.05 12.04
C GLN A 96 5.95 -6.60 13.00
N SER A 97 5.86 -7.93 13.08
CA SER A 97 5.10 -8.59 14.14
C SER A 97 5.90 -8.53 15.44
N GLN A 98 5.26 -8.14 16.54
CA GLN A 98 5.87 -8.04 17.86
C GLN A 98 5.17 -8.99 18.83
N GLY A 99 5.90 -9.98 19.35
CA GLY A 99 5.30 -11.02 20.19
C GLY A 99 4.27 -11.85 19.41
N ASP A 100 3.20 -12.27 20.10
CA ASP A 100 2.21 -13.21 19.55
C ASP A 100 0.98 -12.52 18.94
N ASN A 101 0.66 -11.29 19.35
CA ASN A 101 -0.60 -10.62 18.99
C ASN A 101 -0.46 -9.13 18.62
N ARG A 102 0.77 -8.61 18.44
CA ARG A 102 0.98 -7.18 18.11
C ARG A 102 1.68 -7.00 16.77
N ILE A 103 1.43 -5.87 16.12
CA ILE A 103 2.15 -5.39 14.93
C ILE A 103 2.64 -3.98 15.22
N THR A 104 3.92 -3.75 14.93
CA THR A 104 4.54 -2.42 15.01
C THR A 104 4.81 -1.93 13.60
N ALA A 105 4.31 -0.74 13.28
CA ALA A 105 4.50 -0.06 12.01
C ALA A 105 5.19 1.29 12.23
N GLU A 106 6.28 1.50 11.51
CA GLU A 106 7.04 2.74 11.51
C GLU A 106 6.84 3.48 10.19
N LEU A 107 6.39 4.73 10.27
CA LEU A 107 5.96 5.56 9.15
C LEU A 107 6.86 6.82 9.05
N PRO A 108 8.06 6.71 8.46
CA PRO A 108 8.94 7.86 8.29
C PRO A 108 8.37 8.82 7.24
N GLY A 109 8.45 10.13 7.51
CA GLY A 109 8.06 11.17 6.55
C GLY A 109 6.55 11.24 6.23
N VAL A 110 5.69 10.65 7.06
CA VAL A 110 4.23 10.75 6.89
C VAL A 110 3.75 12.20 7.07
N SER A 111 2.95 12.70 6.13
CA SER A 111 2.48 14.10 6.15
C SER A 111 1.34 14.34 7.16
N ASN A 112 0.46 13.36 7.32
CA ASN A 112 -0.68 13.41 8.24
C ASN A 112 -0.75 12.13 9.09
N PRO A 113 -0.18 12.15 10.31
CA PRO A 113 -0.16 11.00 11.20
C PRO A 113 -1.55 10.44 11.54
N ASP A 114 -2.53 11.30 11.81
CA ASP A 114 -3.86 10.87 12.25
C ASP A 114 -4.60 10.12 11.13
N GLN A 115 -4.54 10.63 9.91
CA GLN A 115 -5.11 9.96 8.74
C GLN A 115 -4.42 8.63 8.43
N ALA A 116 -3.09 8.56 8.62
CA ALA A 116 -2.33 7.33 8.44
C ALA A 116 -2.72 6.28 9.48
N ILE A 117 -2.83 6.67 10.76
CA ILE A 117 -3.27 5.79 11.84
C ILE A 117 -4.68 5.26 11.55
N GLU A 118 -5.61 6.12 11.13
CA GLU A 118 -6.97 5.70 10.81
C GLU A 118 -6.98 4.68 9.66
N THR A 119 -6.28 4.97 8.57
CA THR A 119 -6.16 4.06 7.41
C THR A 119 -5.60 2.69 7.80
N ILE A 120 -4.63 2.67 8.72
CA ILE A 120 -4.02 1.43 9.23
C ILE A 120 -4.97 0.67 10.16
N ARG A 121 -5.75 1.39 10.99
CA ARG A 121 -6.73 0.82 11.93
C ARG A 121 -7.94 0.22 11.23
N SER A 122 -8.44 0.84 10.16
CA SER A 122 -9.66 0.39 9.46
C SER A 122 -9.56 -1.08 9.05
N THR A 123 -10.64 -1.85 9.02
CA THR A 123 -10.58 -3.25 8.56
C THR A 123 -10.47 -3.35 7.04
N GLY A 124 -10.86 -2.31 6.32
CA GLY A 124 -10.77 -2.25 4.85
C GLY A 124 -11.71 -3.26 4.19
N GLN A 125 -12.83 -3.59 4.85
CA GLN A 125 -13.84 -4.50 4.34
C GLN A 125 -14.67 -3.76 3.28
N LEU A 126 -14.27 -3.95 2.03
CA LEU A 126 -15.00 -3.44 0.88
C LEU A 126 -16.14 -4.41 0.51
N GLU A 127 -17.32 -3.86 0.33
CA GLU A 127 -18.54 -4.57 -0.04
C GLU A 127 -19.27 -3.83 -1.16
N PHE A 128 -19.75 -4.58 -2.14
CA PHE A 128 -20.71 -4.12 -3.13
C PHE A 128 -22.09 -4.60 -2.68
N VAL A 129 -22.99 -3.66 -2.43
CA VAL A 129 -24.25 -3.89 -1.74
C VAL A 129 -25.41 -3.52 -2.66
N ASP A 130 -26.44 -4.37 -2.67
CA ASP A 130 -27.71 -4.06 -3.32
C ASP A 130 -28.54 -3.11 -2.42
N PRO A 131 -28.80 -1.86 -2.84
CA PRO A 131 -29.62 -0.92 -2.08
C PRO A 131 -31.09 -1.34 -1.98
N GLN A 132 -31.56 -2.32 -2.76
CA GLN A 132 -32.95 -2.81 -2.75
C GLN A 132 -33.98 -1.67 -2.92
N GLY A 133 -33.65 -0.69 -3.78
CA GLY A 133 -34.46 0.50 -4.02
C GLY A 133 -34.29 1.64 -3.01
N ALA A 134 -33.49 1.46 -1.96
CA ALA A 134 -33.14 2.55 -1.05
C ALA A 134 -32.20 3.56 -1.71
N THR A 135 -32.38 4.84 -1.39
CA THR A 135 -31.44 5.88 -1.80
C THR A 135 -30.29 5.96 -0.79
N LEU A 136 -29.22 5.23 -1.07
CA LEU A 136 -27.99 5.32 -0.29
C LEU A 136 -27.11 6.46 -0.82
N ARG A 137 -26.48 7.21 0.09
CA ARG A 137 -25.61 8.35 -0.24
C ARG A 137 -24.28 8.20 0.48
N SER A 138 -23.26 8.82 -0.10
CA SER A 138 -21.93 8.92 0.52
C SER A 138 -22.04 9.49 1.94
N GLY A 139 -21.31 8.90 2.88
CA GLY A 139 -21.33 9.28 4.30
C GLY A 139 -22.48 8.66 5.10
N MET A 140 -23.31 7.80 4.53
CA MET A 140 -24.25 6.99 5.32
C MET A 140 -23.54 5.79 5.95
N ILE A 141 -23.91 5.40 7.16
CA ILE A 141 -23.52 4.12 7.75
C ILE A 141 -24.69 3.15 7.74
N ILE A 142 -24.46 1.94 7.21
CA ILE A 142 -25.48 0.92 6.97
C ILE A 142 -25.06 -0.43 7.53
N ASN A 143 -26.04 -1.26 7.90
CA ASN A 143 -25.79 -2.66 8.25
C ASN A 143 -25.76 -3.50 6.97
N THR A 144 -24.73 -4.34 6.82
CA THR A 144 -24.59 -5.27 5.68
C THR A 144 -24.66 -6.72 6.16
N THR A 145 -24.77 -7.66 5.23
CA THR A 145 -24.79 -9.09 5.59
C THR A 145 -23.48 -9.53 6.27
N ASN A 146 -22.34 -8.95 5.87
CA ASN A 146 -21.05 -9.26 6.49
C ASN A 146 -20.70 -8.35 7.68
N LYS A 147 -21.42 -7.24 7.87
CA LYS A 147 -21.29 -6.33 9.02
C LYS A 147 -22.66 -5.88 9.53
N PRO A 148 -23.42 -6.78 10.18
CA PRO A 148 -24.81 -6.50 10.59
C PRO A 148 -24.92 -5.54 11.76
N THR A 149 -23.82 -5.24 12.45
CA THR A 149 -23.77 -4.36 13.64
C THR A 149 -23.16 -2.99 13.36
N ALA A 150 -22.83 -2.65 12.11
CA ALA A 150 -22.09 -1.41 11.79
C ALA A 150 -22.71 -0.14 12.38
N VAL A 151 -24.03 0.00 12.30
CA VAL A 151 -24.77 1.15 12.85
C VAL A 151 -24.70 1.14 14.38
N GLN A 152 -24.90 -0.02 15.01
CA GLN A 152 -24.82 -0.15 16.47
C GLN A 152 -23.41 0.15 16.97
N ASP A 153 -22.38 -0.36 16.30
CA ASP A 153 -20.98 -0.14 16.65
C ASP A 153 -20.64 1.35 16.58
N TYR A 154 -21.10 2.04 15.53
CA TYR A 154 -20.97 3.50 15.40
C TYR A 154 -21.68 4.27 16.52
N LEU A 155 -22.92 3.89 16.84
CA LEU A 155 -23.70 4.50 17.93
C LEU A 155 -23.15 4.14 19.33
N SER A 156 -22.43 3.04 19.48
CA SER A 156 -21.85 2.61 20.77
C SER A 156 -20.49 3.29 21.00
N ASN A 157 -19.70 3.47 19.94
CA ASN A 157 -18.45 4.25 19.99
C ASN A 157 -18.70 5.74 20.31
N THR A 158 -19.94 6.20 20.17
CA THR A 158 -20.43 7.54 20.57
C THR A 158 -20.45 7.76 22.09
N GLU A 159 -20.52 6.70 22.90
CA GLU A 159 -20.50 6.88 24.38
C GLU A 159 -19.10 7.21 24.93
N ASN A 160 -18.03 6.93 24.17
CA ASN A 160 -16.63 7.18 24.58
C ASN A 160 -15.94 8.32 23.79
N GLY A 161 -16.63 8.97 22.86
CA GLY A 161 -16.14 10.09 22.06
C GLY A 161 -17.22 10.66 21.14
N SER A 162 -17.11 11.92 20.74
CA SER A 162 -18.08 12.52 19.80
C SER A 162 -18.08 11.74 18.48
N PRO A 163 -19.24 11.22 18.00
CA PRO A 163 -19.33 10.60 16.70
C PRO A 163 -18.88 11.60 15.64
N ASP A 164 -18.21 11.11 14.61
CA ASP A 164 -17.94 11.92 13.43
C ASP A 164 -19.28 12.46 12.91
N PRO A 165 -19.54 13.78 13.03
CA PRO A 165 -20.82 14.36 12.64
C PRO A 165 -21.05 14.29 11.12
N ALA A 166 -20.04 13.88 10.35
CA ALA A 166 -20.17 13.66 8.92
C ALA A 166 -20.95 12.39 8.56
N LEU A 167 -21.06 11.41 9.46
CA LEU A 167 -21.75 10.15 9.18
C LEU A 167 -23.22 10.17 9.59
N THR A 168 -24.09 9.66 8.71
CA THR A 168 -25.54 9.57 8.96
C THR A 168 -25.97 8.11 9.05
N PRO A 169 -26.44 7.62 10.22
CA PRO A 169 -26.91 6.25 10.34
C PRO A 169 -28.21 6.03 9.56
N TYR A 170 -28.23 4.96 8.77
CA TYR A 170 -29.44 4.46 8.14
C TYR A 170 -30.29 3.69 9.18
N PRO A 171 -31.63 3.68 9.06
CA PRO A 171 -32.50 2.85 9.89
C PRO A 171 -32.05 1.39 9.95
N ASP A 172 -32.50 0.67 10.98
CA ASP A 172 -32.14 -0.74 11.23
C ASP A 172 -32.68 -1.68 10.14
N GLN A 173 -31.96 -1.70 9.02
CA GLN A 173 -32.17 -2.52 7.85
C GLN A 173 -30.81 -3.09 7.44
N VAL A 174 -30.77 -4.41 7.29
CA VAL A 174 -29.59 -5.12 6.80
C VAL A 174 -29.68 -5.23 5.29
N PHE A 175 -28.70 -4.66 4.60
CA PHE A 175 -28.59 -4.76 3.15
C PHE A 175 -27.80 -6.01 2.74
N THR A 176 -28.19 -6.59 1.61
CA THR A 176 -27.55 -7.79 1.07
C THR A 176 -26.23 -7.42 0.40
N THR A 177 -25.15 -8.06 0.84
CA THR A 177 -23.86 -7.95 0.16
C THR A 177 -23.87 -8.83 -1.08
N ALA A 178 -23.74 -8.22 -2.25
CA ALA A 178 -23.68 -8.93 -3.53
C ALA A 178 -22.31 -9.59 -3.73
N MET A 179 -21.24 -8.88 -3.36
CA MET A 179 -19.85 -9.32 -3.49
C MET A 179 -18.94 -8.49 -2.59
N THR A 180 -17.76 -9.03 -2.29
CA THR A 180 -16.75 -8.40 -1.44
C THR A 180 -15.56 -7.90 -2.27
N GLY A 181 -14.62 -7.20 -1.65
CA GLY A 181 -13.44 -6.64 -2.32
C GLY A 181 -12.44 -7.67 -2.86
N ASP A 182 -12.61 -8.97 -2.59
CA ASP A 182 -11.82 -10.06 -3.15
C ASP A 182 -11.98 -10.23 -4.66
N VAL A 183 -13.07 -9.69 -5.23
CA VAL A 183 -13.26 -9.62 -6.69
C VAL A 183 -12.30 -8.63 -7.36
N LEU A 184 -11.65 -7.74 -6.60
CA LEU A 184 -10.73 -6.74 -7.13
C LEU A 184 -9.28 -7.25 -7.15
N GLY A 185 -8.62 -7.13 -8.29
CA GLY A 185 -7.18 -7.40 -8.42
C GLY A 185 -6.33 -6.17 -8.12
N THR A 186 -6.69 -5.04 -8.75
CA THR A 186 -5.94 -3.78 -8.64
C THR A 186 -6.90 -2.62 -8.44
N ALA A 187 -6.52 -1.63 -7.63
CA ALA A 187 -7.21 -0.35 -7.51
C ALA A 187 -6.18 0.80 -7.54
N ILE A 188 -6.42 1.80 -8.38
CA ILE A 188 -5.53 2.95 -8.58
C ILE A 188 -6.31 4.26 -8.62
N SER A 189 -5.78 5.27 -7.96
CA SER A 189 -6.26 6.64 -8.11
C SER A 189 -5.81 7.18 -9.46
N ARG A 190 -6.76 7.63 -10.28
CA ARG A 190 -6.49 8.22 -11.60
C ARG A 190 -7.32 9.49 -11.78
N GLN A 191 -6.91 10.33 -12.72
CA GLN A 191 -7.73 11.46 -13.16
C GLN A 191 -8.46 11.10 -14.45
N ASP A 192 -9.72 11.53 -14.55
CA ASP A 192 -10.48 11.47 -15.78
C ASP A 192 -9.99 12.53 -16.80
N GLN A 193 -10.62 12.56 -17.97
CA GLN A 193 -10.30 13.53 -19.03
C GLN A 193 -10.57 15.00 -18.64
N PHE A 194 -11.30 15.24 -17.56
CA PHE A 194 -11.62 16.56 -17.02
C PHE A 194 -10.77 16.92 -15.78
N GLY A 195 -9.82 16.06 -15.39
CA GLY A 195 -8.97 16.24 -14.23
C GLY A 195 -9.64 15.90 -12.88
N GLN A 196 -10.82 15.27 -12.91
CA GLN A 196 -11.50 14.79 -11.70
C GLN A 196 -10.86 13.48 -11.24
N TRP A 197 -10.64 13.36 -9.94
CA TRP A 197 -10.09 12.13 -9.35
C TRP A 197 -11.16 11.04 -9.26
N GLU A 198 -10.82 9.85 -9.73
CA GLU A 198 -11.63 8.64 -9.65
C GLU A 198 -10.77 7.44 -9.24
N ILE A 199 -11.41 6.38 -8.76
CA ILE A 199 -10.74 5.13 -8.41
C ILE A 199 -10.98 4.15 -9.54
N GLY A 200 -9.97 3.94 -10.37
CA GLY A 200 -10.00 2.88 -11.37
C GLY A 200 -9.69 1.54 -10.72
N PHE A 201 -10.43 0.50 -11.08
CA PHE A 201 -10.18 -0.85 -10.60
C PHE A 201 -10.17 -1.88 -11.72
N GLU A 202 -9.41 -2.94 -11.50
CA GLU A 202 -9.33 -4.12 -12.36
C GLU A 202 -9.79 -5.33 -11.55
N LEU A 203 -10.59 -6.19 -12.17
CA LEU A 203 -11.16 -7.38 -11.55
C LEU A 203 -10.17 -8.55 -11.62
N THR A 204 -10.23 -9.44 -10.63
CA THR A 204 -9.52 -10.72 -10.70
C THR A 204 -10.17 -11.62 -11.75
N GLY A 205 -9.46 -12.63 -12.25
CA GLY A 205 -10.01 -13.57 -13.22
C GLY A 205 -11.32 -14.23 -12.76
N ASP A 206 -11.38 -14.69 -11.51
CA ASP A 206 -12.60 -15.28 -10.94
C ASP A 206 -13.64 -14.21 -10.55
N GLY A 207 -13.18 -13.04 -10.09
CA GLY A 207 -14.03 -11.91 -9.72
C GLY A 207 -14.77 -11.29 -10.92
N ALA A 208 -14.14 -11.30 -12.10
CA ALA A 208 -14.68 -10.81 -13.36
C ALA A 208 -16.03 -11.45 -13.71
N ASP A 209 -16.12 -12.77 -13.59
CA ASP A 209 -17.35 -13.50 -13.92
C ASP A 209 -18.44 -13.25 -12.87
N GLN A 210 -18.09 -13.15 -11.58
CA GLN A 210 -19.06 -12.81 -10.51
C GLN A 210 -19.63 -11.40 -10.72
N PHE A 211 -18.74 -10.43 -10.97
CA PHE A 211 -19.12 -9.03 -11.18
C PHE A 211 -19.96 -8.87 -12.45
N TYR A 212 -19.61 -9.58 -13.53
CA TYR A 212 -20.37 -9.59 -14.78
C TYR A 212 -21.78 -10.17 -14.60
N ASN A 213 -21.89 -11.32 -13.92
CA ASN A 213 -23.19 -11.96 -13.66
C ASN A 213 -24.10 -11.07 -12.82
N TYR A 214 -23.55 -10.39 -11.81
CA TYR A 214 -24.32 -9.45 -11.00
C TYR A 214 -24.73 -8.22 -11.81
N THR A 215 -23.79 -7.53 -12.44
CA THR A 215 -24.06 -6.28 -13.16
C THR A 215 -24.98 -6.46 -14.36
N SER A 216 -24.89 -7.58 -15.08
CA SER A 216 -25.79 -7.89 -16.21
C SER A 216 -27.24 -8.08 -15.80
N ALA A 217 -27.49 -8.61 -14.59
CA ALA A 217 -28.84 -8.78 -14.06
C ALA A 217 -29.45 -7.51 -13.46
N HIS A 218 -28.61 -6.51 -13.11
CA HIS A 218 -29.02 -5.30 -12.37
C HIS A 218 -28.77 -4.00 -13.16
N ILE A 219 -28.78 -4.06 -14.50
CA ILE A 219 -28.65 -2.87 -15.34
C ILE A 219 -29.78 -1.87 -15.04
N GLY A 220 -29.41 -0.60 -14.85
CA GLY A 220 -30.31 0.49 -14.48
C GLY A 220 -30.59 0.60 -12.98
N GLN A 221 -30.04 -0.30 -12.16
CA GLN A 221 -30.19 -0.27 -10.71
C GLN A 221 -28.93 0.30 -10.04
N PRO A 222 -29.07 0.97 -8.87
CA PRO A 222 -27.92 1.44 -8.11
C PRO A 222 -27.19 0.26 -7.44
N MET A 223 -25.87 0.38 -7.31
CA MET A 223 -25.04 -0.54 -6.55
C MET A 223 -24.23 0.28 -5.56
N ALA A 224 -24.42 0.06 -4.26
CA ALA A 224 -23.68 0.79 -3.24
C ALA A 224 -22.30 0.19 -3.04
N ILE A 225 -21.29 1.04 -2.98
CA ILE A 225 -19.92 0.69 -2.62
C ILE A 225 -19.74 1.09 -1.16
N VAL A 226 -19.48 0.11 -0.31
CA VAL A 226 -19.47 0.25 1.15
C VAL A 226 -18.13 -0.19 1.69
N LEU A 227 -17.52 0.63 2.53
CA LEU A 227 -16.25 0.33 3.19
C LEU A 227 -16.46 0.36 4.69
N ASP A 228 -16.25 -0.77 5.35
CA ASP A 228 -16.39 -0.93 6.81
C ASP A 228 -17.78 -0.51 7.34
N GLY A 229 -18.83 -0.61 6.52
CA GLY A 229 -20.21 -0.19 6.81
C GLY A 229 -20.55 1.24 6.37
N VAL A 230 -19.56 2.03 5.94
CA VAL A 230 -19.77 3.40 5.44
C VAL A 230 -19.94 3.38 3.92
N VAL A 231 -21.04 3.96 3.44
CA VAL A 231 -21.30 4.13 2.01
C VAL A 231 -20.34 5.17 1.44
N LEU A 232 -19.52 4.77 0.48
CA LEU A 232 -18.62 5.66 -0.27
C LEU A 232 -19.36 6.29 -1.45
N SER A 233 -20.08 5.47 -2.22
CA SER A 233 -20.86 5.89 -3.39
C SER A 233 -21.97 4.89 -3.69
N ALA A 234 -22.96 5.29 -4.50
CA ALA A 234 -24.03 4.42 -4.97
C ALA A 234 -24.36 4.70 -6.46
N PRO A 235 -23.42 4.44 -7.38
CA PRO A 235 -23.63 4.66 -8.81
C PRO A 235 -24.67 3.71 -9.40
N VAL A 236 -25.25 4.12 -10.54
CA VAL A 236 -26.16 3.28 -11.33
C VAL A 236 -25.36 2.42 -12.30
N ILE A 237 -25.69 1.13 -12.36
CA ILE A 237 -25.08 0.19 -13.29
C ILE A 237 -25.60 0.50 -14.70
N ASN A 238 -24.74 1.03 -15.58
CA ASN A 238 -25.13 1.38 -16.95
C ASN A 238 -24.96 0.22 -17.95
N ALA A 239 -24.03 -0.69 -17.67
CA ALA A 239 -23.71 -1.83 -18.51
C ALA A 239 -23.14 -2.97 -17.68
N ALA A 240 -23.11 -4.18 -18.25
CA ALA A 240 -22.40 -5.30 -17.64
C ALA A 240 -20.88 -5.05 -17.66
N ILE A 241 -20.22 -5.26 -16.52
CA ILE A 241 -18.80 -4.99 -16.31
C ILE A 241 -18.07 -6.31 -16.17
N ARG A 242 -16.97 -6.50 -16.92
CA ARG A 242 -16.22 -7.76 -16.93
C ARG A 242 -14.77 -7.62 -16.48
N ASP A 243 -14.06 -6.61 -16.95
CA ASP A 243 -12.60 -6.56 -16.76
C ASP A 243 -12.17 -5.41 -15.84
N GLN A 244 -12.71 -4.21 -16.07
CA GLN A 244 -12.31 -2.99 -15.36
C GLN A 244 -13.47 -2.02 -15.20
N GLY A 245 -13.38 -1.14 -14.21
CA GLY A 245 -14.37 -0.09 -13.94
C GLY A 245 -13.76 1.14 -13.26
N VAL A 246 -14.62 2.14 -13.06
CA VAL A 246 -14.37 3.40 -12.34
C VAL A 246 -15.56 3.73 -11.45
#